data_AF-A0A8T7MK99-F1
#
_entry.id   AF-A0A8T7MK99-F1
#
_cell.length_a   1.000
_cell.length_b   1.000
_cell.length_c   1.000
_cell.angle_alpha   90.00
_cell.angle_beta   90.00
_cell.angle_gamma   90.00
#
_symmetry.space_group_name_H-M   'P 1'
#
loop_
_entity.id
_entity.type
_entity.pdbx_description
1 polymer ?
#
loop_
_entity_poly.entity_id
_entity_poly.type
_entity_poly.pdbx_seq_one_letter_code
_entity_poly.pdbx_strand_id
1 'polypeptide(L)'
;MNFWVEVLPPIVAAVLLWWGATGIIIYVCGRKQWRPWVFGVVSAVQPFAFWQLWSTRDSADVGGTFAAFFWAVIIWSWIETSYYSGFVVGRATPDLEPDAPTGLRFRRAISANLYHELFIIGLSVVVVLVGWGGRNEIGLWAFMILHWTHQSAKINVFLGVNNLTTDYLPDNLKYMAQYFTKKPINSFFPLSVTISIIVATVLFGNTISAGSSGQQVGQALLFIMMSAAVLEHWWLVTPMPSTVWQWALKSRQTEQAEPSLEMTETIPTLPAVQIICGYLGSGKTTLIRHLLPQLQGRVAVIVNDFGAVGVDAELIRADGAAGAVIELPGGCICCTMQKNLVGQVIQLLESYQPERIIIEPSGVSGIEEIVRTIAHPRLVKRLGTLEVVAVVEAPRLLTPNELKSFTHTQLRAASAVVINKIDLVLPSQVPSLVRLVESINPLARCLTARGGEVSASDLLGLQVEAEDELDEDHTHSLHDEGGLISFGSEYTGHFTVSALKLVFERLATGYFGPVVRAKGLFLTPLEWQNWDLAAGRITCRPLSVSPSQPLSSRFMVVASDLATEELNKQLEKCIIASSASQHNANQDCTN
;
A
#
# COMPACT_ATOMS: atom_id res chain seq x y z
N MET A 1 -45.20 -30.76 13.09
CA MET A 1 -43.83 -31.17 12.71
C MET A 1 -43.45 -30.78 11.27
N ASN A 2 -44.34 -30.13 10.49
CA ASN A 2 -44.08 -29.77 9.08
C ASN A 2 -43.61 -28.32 8.85
N PHE A 3 -43.71 -27.43 9.85
CA PHE A 3 -43.32 -26.01 9.71
C PHE A 3 -41.85 -25.86 9.29
N TRP A 4 -40.93 -26.55 9.96
CA TRP A 4 -39.51 -26.48 9.61
C TRP A 4 -39.19 -27.14 8.27
N VAL A 5 -39.97 -28.12 7.83
CA VAL A 5 -39.72 -28.81 6.54
C VAL A 5 -40.18 -27.97 5.36
N GLU A 6 -41.30 -27.25 5.50
CA GLU A 6 -41.86 -26.40 4.43
C GLU A 6 -41.24 -25.00 4.40
N VAL A 7 -40.81 -24.47 5.55
CA VAL A 7 -40.31 -23.09 5.66
C VAL A 7 -38.79 -23.01 5.58
N LEU A 8 -38.03 -23.97 6.11
CA LEU A 8 -36.55 -23.89 6.13
C LEU A 8 -35.91 -23.85 4.72
N PRO A 9 -36.35 -24.63 3.71
CA PRO A 9 -35.73 -24.56 2.39
C PRO A 9 -35.91 -23.19 1.70
N PRO A 10 -37.11 -22.56 1.70
CA PRO A 10 -37.27 -21.18 1.24
C PRO A 10 -36.37 -20.18 1.98
N ILE A 11 -36.18 -20.34 3.30
CA ILE A 11 -35.30 -19.47 4.10
C ILE A 11 -33.85 -19.58 3.62
N VAL A 12 -33.35 -20.80 3.50
CA VAL A 12 -31.97 -21.06 3.05
C VAL A 12 -31.80 -20.51 1.63
N ALA A 13 -32.78 -20.75 0.75
CA ALA A 13 -32.76 -20.22 -0.60
C ALA A 13 -32.76 -18.68 -0.63
N ALA A 14 -33.55 -18.01 0.20
CA ALA A 14 -33.59 -16.55 0.27
C ALA A 14 -32.27 -15.96 0.76
N VAL A 15 -31.67 -16.53 1.80
CA VAL A 15 -30.36 -16.08 2.32
C VAL A 15 -29.26 -16.33 1.29
N LEU A 16 -29.24 -17.50 0.64
CA LEU A 16 -28.27 -17.82 -0.40
C LEU A 16 -28.44 -16.94 -1.64
N LEU A 17 -29.68 -16.63 -2.03
CA LEU A 17 -29.97 -15.76 -3.16
C LEU A 17 -29.53 -14.32 -2.86
N TRP A 18 -29.89 -13.79 -1.69
CA TRP A 18 -29.51 -12.44 -1.26
C TRP A 18 -27.99 -12.28 -1.12
N TRP A 19 -27.33 -13.20 -0.42
CA TRP A 19 -25.88 -13.16 -0.24
C TRP A 19 -25.15 -13.47 -1.56
N GLY A 20 -25.53 -14.55 -2.24
CA GLY A 20 -24.90 -14.99 -3.49
C GLY A 20 -25.01 -13.95 -4.60
N ALA A 21 -26.19 -13.36 -4.81
CA ALA A 21 -26.40 -12.37 -5.87
C ALA A 21 -25.52 -11.12 -5.66
N THR A 22 -25.44 -10.61 -4.44
CA THR A 22 -24.60 -9.45 -4.09
C THR A 22 -23.12 -9.74 -4.36
N GLY A 23 -22.62 -10.89 -3.91
CA GLY A 23 -21.24 -11.32 -4.16
C GLY A 23 -20.93 -11.52 -5.65
N ILE A 24 -21.84 -12.12 -6.40
CA ILE A 24 -21.71 -12.34 -7.84
C ILE A 24 -21.67 -10.99 -8.58
N ILE A 25 -22.56 -10.06 -8.26
CA ILE A 25 -22.57 -8.72 -8.88
C ILE A 25 -21.24 -8.00 -8.61
N ILE A 26 -20.75 -8.03 -7.36
CA ILE A 26 -19.47 -7.42 -6.98
C ILE A 26 -18.30 -8.05 -7.76
N TYR A 27 -18.28 -9.37 -7.87
CA TYR A 27 -17.24 -10.13 -8.57
C TYR A 27 -17.24 -9.86 -10.07
N VAL A 28 -18.42 -9.93 -10.68
CA VAL A 28 -18.60 -9.87 -12.11
C VAL A 28 -18.46 -8.42 -12.62
N CYS A 29 -19.09 -7.45 -11.95
CA CYS A 29 -18.90 -6.02 -12.27
C CYS A 29 -17.51 -5.51 -11.85
N GLY A 30 -16.80 -6.29 -11.04
CA GLY A 30 -15.41 -6.04 -10.71
C GLY A 30 -14.47 -6.12 -11.91
N ARG A 31 -14.84 -6.86 -12.96
CA ARG A 31 -14.08 -6.94 -14.22
C ARG A 31 -14.65 -5.99 -15.26
N LYS A 32 -13.92 -4.94 -15.61
CA LYS A 32 -14.33 -3.86 -16.52
C LYS A 32 -14.80 -4.39 -17.88
N GLN A 33 -14.10 -5.39 -18.43
CA GLN A 33 -14.44 -6.02 -19.72
C GLN A 33 -15.78 -6.79 -19.69
N TRP A 34 -16.21 -7.30 -18.53
CA TRP A 34 -17.44 -8.09 -18.40
C TRP A 34 -18.69 -7.23 -18.15
N ARG A 35 -18.54 -5.98 -17.71
CA ARG A 35 -19.65 -5.07 -17.40
C ARG A 35 -20.74 -4.97 -18.48
N PRO A 36 -20.42 -4.69 -19.77
CA PRO A 36 -21.44 -4.59 -20.82
C PRO A 36 -22.16 -5.92 -21.06
N TRP A 37 -21.42 -7.03 -21.06
CA TRP A 37 -21.98 -8.36 -21.25
C TRP A 37 -22.96 -8.73 -20.16
N VAL A 38 -22.58 -8.44 -18.91
CA VAL A 38 -23.36 -8.82 -17.73
C VAL A 38 -24.61 -7.96 -17.64
N PHE A 39 -24.47 -6.66 -17.86
CA PHE A 39 -25.63 -5.78 -17.97
C PHE A 39 -26.57 -6.22 -19.10
N GLY A 40 -26.04 -6.60 -20.27
CA GLY A 40 -26.82 -7.11 -21.39
C GLY A 40 -27.58 -8.40 -21.06
N VAL A 41 -26.92 -9.39 -20.47
CA VAL A 41 -27.53 -10.67 -20.07
C VAL A 41 -28.60 -10.44 -19.00
N VAL A 42 -28.31 -9.67 -17.95
CA VAL A 42 -29.28 -9.37 -16.89
C VAL A 42 -30.49 -8.61 -17.46
N SER A 43 -30.27 -7.68 -18.40
CA SER A 43 -31.34 -6.95 -19.09
C SER A 43 -32.22 -7.86 -19.96
N ALA A 44 -31.64 -8.84 -20.65
CA ALA A 44 -32.36 -9.76 -21.52
C ALA A 44 -33.33 -10.68 -20.76
N VAL A 45 -33.06 -10.96 -19.48
CA VAL A 45 -33.94 -11.78 -18.62
C VAL A 45 -35.16 -11.00 -18.13
N GLN A 46 -35.12 -9.66 -18.13
CA GLN A 46 -36.14 -8.84 -17.47
C GLN A 46 -37.55 -8.95 -18.05
N PRO A 47 -37.77 -8.99 -19.38
CA PRO A 47 -39.12 -9.18 -19.92
C PRO A 47 -39.77 -10.47 -19.40
N PHE A 48 -38.99 -11.54 -19.29
CA PHE A 48 -39.44 -12.80 -18.71
C PHE A 48 -39.70 -12.69 -17.21
N ALA A 49 -38.85 -11.98 -16.47
CA ALA A 49 -39.04 -11.75 -15.04
C ALA A 49 -40.34 -10.97 -14.74
N PHE A 50 -40.65 -9.92 -15.51
CA PHE A 50 -41.92 -9.18 -15.39
C PHE A 50 -43.13 -10.05 -15.76
N TRP A 51 -43.02 -10.84 -16.83
CA TRP A 51 -44.07 -11.78 -17.21
C TRP A 51 -44.31 -12.82 -16.10
N GLN A 52 -43.26 -13.32 -15.46
CA GLN A 52 -43.38 -14.28 -14.35
C GLN A 52 -43.94 -13.65 -13.08
N LEU A 53 -43.59 -12.40 -12.78
CA LEU A 53 -44.20 -11.66 -11.69
C LEU A 53 -45.71 -11.47 -11.92
N TRP A 54 -46.10 -11.18 -13.16
CA TRP A 54 -47.51 -11.07 -13.56
C TRP A 54 -48.23 -12.42 -13.50
N SER A 55 -47.62 -13.49 -14.03
CA SER A 55 -48.26 -14.82 -14.11
C SER A 55 -48.46 -15.47 -12.74
N THR A 56 -47.62 -15.14 -11.76
CA THR A 56 -47.69 -15.67 -10.40
C THR A 56 -48.61 -14.86 -9.47
N ARG A 57 -49.12 -13.71 -9.93
CA ARG A 57 -50.02 -12.80 -9.19
C ARG A 57 -51.25 -13.48 -8.58
N ASP A 58 -51.83 -14.46 -9.28
CA ASP A 58 -53.04 -15.16 -8.86
C ASP A 58 -52.77 -16.55 -8.25
N SER A 59 -51.49 -16.95 -8.20
CA SER A 59 -51.02 -18.23 -7.67
C SER A 59 -50.60 -18.08 -6.20
N ALA A 60 -51.48 -18.46 -5.29
CA ALA A 60 -51.28 -18.37 -3.83
C ALA A 60 -50.76 -19.68 -3.19
N ASP A 61 -50.36 -20.66 -4.01
CA ASP A 61 -49.68 -21.87 -3.55
C ASP A 61 -48.20 -21.58 -3.21
N VAL A 62 -47.54 -22.54 -2.57
CA VAL A 62 -46.13 -22.39 -2.13
C VAL A 62 -45.20 -22.12 -3.32
N GLY A 63 -45.43 -22.79 -4.46
CA GLY A 63 -44.61 -22.61 -5.66
C GLY A 63 -44.80 -21.23 -6.29
N GLY A 64 -46.05 -20.80 -6.44
CA GLY A 64 -46.40 -19.46 -6.93
C GLY A 64 -45.80 -18.34 -6.06
N THR A 65 -45.91 -18.46 -4.74
CA THR A 65 -45.33 -17.50 -3.79
C THR A 65 -43.80 -17.40 -3.91
N PHE A 66 -43.11 -18.55 -3.92
CA PHE A 66 -41.67 -18.58 -4.03
C PHE A 66 -41.18 -18.02 -5.37
N ALA A 67 -41.88 -18.35 -6.47
CA ALA A 67 -41.58 -17.81 -7.79
C ALA A 67 -41.75 -16.28 -7.82
N ALA A 68 -42.85 -15.74 -7.27
CA ALA A 68 -43.07 -14.29 -7.20
C ALA A 68 -41.94 -13.58 -6.44
N PHE A 69 -41.51 -14.14 -5.31
CA PHE A 69 -40.37 -13.62 -4.54
C PHE A 69 -39.06 -13.66 -5.34
N PHE A 70 -38.74 -14.81 -5.95
CA PHE A 70 -37.52 -15.00 -6.72
C PHE A 70 -37.42 -14.00 -7.89
N TRP A 71 -38.50 -13.86 -8.67
CA TRP A 71 -38.49 -12.95 -9.82
C TRP A 71 -38.44 -11.48 -9.43
N ALA A 72 -38.99 -11.10 -8.27
CA ALA A 72 -38.79 -9.76 -7.73
C ALA A 72 -37.32 -9.46 -7.41
N VAL A 73 -36.57 -10.43 -6.85
CA VAL A 73 -35.13 -10.29 -6.62
C VAL A 73 -34.34 -10.23 -7.93
N ILE A 74 -34.75 -10.99 -8.95
CA ILE A 74 -34.14 -10.90 -10.29
C ILE A 74 -34.38 -9.52 -10.92
N ILE A 75 -35.57 -8.94 -10.76
CA ILE A 75 -35.85 -7.56 -11.21
C ILE A 75 -34.96 -6.56 -10.45
N TRP A 76 -34.82 -6.72 -9.14
CA TRP A 76 -33.92 -5.88 -8.33
C TRP A 76 -32.46 -6.00 -8.77
N SER A 77 -31.99 -7.19 -9.14
CA SER A 77 -30.62 -7.40 -9.61
C SER A 77 -30.27 -6.55 -10.84
N TRP A 78 -31.26 -6.18 -11.65
CA TRP A 78 -31.06 -5.28 -12.78
C TRP A 78 -30.71 -3.86 -12.34
N ILE A 79 -31.37 -3.36 -11.29
CA ILE A 79 -31.09 -2.06 -10.68
C ILE A 79 -29.65 -2.01 -10.18
N GLU A 80 -29.25 -2.98 -9.36
CA GLU A 80 -27.89 -3.07 -8.81
C GLU A 80 -26.84 -3.19 -9.91
N THR A 81 -27.07 -4.09 -10.88
CA THR A 81 -26.13 -4.30 -11.99
C THR A 81 -26.00 -3.03 -12.83
N SER A 82 -27.10 -2.31 -13.10
CA SER A 82 -27.09 -1.05 -13.85
C SER A 82 -26.27 0.06 -13.18
N TYR A 83 -26.26 0.07 -11.85
CA TYR A 83 -25.50 1.02 -11.04
C TYR A 83 -24.01 0.66 -11.02
N TYR A 84 -23.67 -0.56 -10.58
CA TYR A 84 -22.27 -0.99 -10.46
C TYR A 84 -21.53 -1.06 -11.79
N SER A 85 -22.24 -1.31 -12.90
CA SER A 85 -21.68 -1.26 -14.25
C SER A 85 -21.43 0.17 -14.76
N GLY A 86 -22.14 1.17 -14.22
CA GLY A 86 -22.04 2.58 -14.63
C GLY A 86 -22.99 2.98 -15.77
N PHE A 87 -23.89 2.11 -16.23
CA PHE A 87 -24.79 2.42 -17.35
C PHE A 87 -25.94 3.35 -16.96
N VAL A 88 -26.47 3.22 -15.74
CA VAL A 88 -27.58 4.03 -15.25
C VAL A 88 -27.11 4.80 -14.02
N VAL A 89 -26.27 5.80 -14.27
CA VAL A 89 -25.70 6.71 -13.24
C VAL A 89 -25.92 8.14 -13.71
N GLY A 90 -26.10 9.08 -12.77
CA GLY A 90 -26.29 10.49 -13.08
C GLY A 90 -25.02 11.17 -13.62
N ARG A 91 -25.06 12.50 -13.73
CA ARG A 91 -23.93 13.28 -14.27
C ARG A 91 -22.81 13.34 -13.25
N ALA A 92 -21.59 12.96 -13.66
CA ALA A 92 -20.40 13.21 -12.86
C ALA A 92 -20.30 14.71 -12.55
N THR A 93 -20.14 15.06 -11.28
CA THR A 93 -19.98 16.46 -10.88
C THR A 93 -18.52 16.75 -10.56
N PRO A 94 -18.08 18.00 -10.73
CA PRO A 94 -16.73 18.41 -10.34
C PRO A 94 -16.45 18.09 -8.87
N ASP A 95 -15.16 17.94 -8.55
CA ASP A 95 -14.72 17.67 -7.20
C ASP A 95 -15.24 18.73 -6.22
N LEU A 96 -15.64 18.25 -5.05
CA LEU A 96 -16.09 19.07 -3.93
C LEU A 96 -14.91 19.43 -3.05
N GLU A 97 -14.83 20.70 -2.68
CA GLU A 97 -13.94 21.14 -1.60
C GLU A 97 -14.29 20.41 -0.29
N PRO A 98 -13.29 20.08 0.57
CA PRO A 98 -13.51 19.35 1.82
C PRO A 98 -14.55 19.99 2.75
N ASP A 99 -14.73 21.31 2.64
CA ASP A 99 -15.55 22.14 3.52
C ASP A 99 -16.90 22.50 2.89
N ALA A 100 -17.21 21.94 1.71
CA ALA A 100 -18.39 22.31 0.95
C ALA A 100 -19.68 22.19 1.79
N PRO A 101 -20.61 23.16 1.71
CA PRO A 101 -21.85 23.13 2.49
C PRO A 101 -22.66 21.86 2.25
N THR A 102 -23.30 21.33 3.30
CA THR A 102 -24.12 20.10 3.23
C THR A 102 -25.18 20.16 2.13
N GLY A 103 -25.80 21.33 1.93
CA GLY A 103 -26.79 21.52 0.85
C GLY A 103 -26.20 21.41 -0.55
N LEU A 104 -24.96 21.87 -0.76
CA LEU A 104 -24.26 21.73 -2.04
C LEU A 104 -23.88 20.26 -2.28
N ARG A 105 -23.35 19.58 -1.25
CA ARG A 105 -23.07 18.13 -1.32
C ARG A 105 -24.32 17.34 -1.65
N PHE A 106 -25.44 17.65 -1.00
CA PHE A 106 -26.73 16.99 -1.25
C PHE A 106 -27.18 17.16 -2.70
N ARG A 107 -27.15 18.39 -3.22
CA ARG A 107 -27.53 18.66 -4.62
C ARG A 107 -26.62 17.94 -5.62
N ARG A 108 -25.31 17.92 -5.38
CA ARG A 108 -24.35 17.21 -6.24
C ARG A 108 -24.53 15.69 -6.14
N ALA A 109 -24.77 15.15 -4.94
CA ALA A 109 -25.05 13.74 -4.72
C ALA A 109 -26.32 13.27 -5.45
N ILE A 110 -27.39 14.09 -5.43
CA ILE A 110 -28.60 13.83 -6.23
C ILE A 110 -28.26 13.87 -7.72
N SER A 111 -27.55 14.90 -8.20
CA SER A 111 -27.17 14.99 -9.62
C SER A 111 -26.36 13.79 -10.10
N ALA A 112 -25.44 13.32 -9.26
CA ALA A 112 -24.59 12.16 -9.51
C ALA A 112 -25.39 10.84 -9.56
N ASN A 113 -26.55 10.77 -8.90
CA ASN A 113 -27.40 9.57 -8.84
C ASN A 113 -28.75 9.68 -9.55
N LEU A 114 -29.07 10.83 -10.16
CA LEU A 114 -30.43 11.15 -10.59
C LEU A 114 -31.06 10.08 -11.50
N TYR A 115 -30.34 9.62 -12.52
CA TYR A 115 -30.87 8.62 -13.45
C TYR A 115 -31.11 7.28 -12.78
N HIS A 116 -30.29 6.92 -11.80
CA HIS A 116 -30.47 5.71 -11.02
C HIS A 116 -31.73 5.79 -10.15
N GLU A 117 -31.98 6.93 -9.49
CA GLU A 117 -33.19 7.14 -8.71
C GLU A 117 -34.46 7.12 -9.58
N LEU A 118 -34.42 7.77 -10.74
CA LEU A 118 -35.54 7.74 -11.68
C LEU A 118 -35.80 6.31 -12.19
N PHE A 119 -34.75 5.51 -12.39
CA PHE A 119 -34.88 4.12 -12.79
C PHE A 119 -35.54 3.25 -11.72
N ILE A 120 -35.13 3.40 -10.44
CA ILE A 120 -35.78 2.71 -9.32
C ILE A 120 -37.26 3.10 -9.22
N ILE A 121 -37.57 4.39 -9.31
CA ILE A 121 -38.96 4.88 -9.24
C ILE A 121 -39.79 4.31 -10.40
N GLY A 122 -39.27 4.38 -11.64
CA GLY A 122 -39.95 3.85 -12.81
C GLY A 122 -40.23 2.35 -12.69
N LEU A 123 -39.24 1.56 -12.26
CA LEU A 123 -39.43 0.13 -12.02
C LEU A 123 -40.39 -0.16 -10.87
N SER A 124 -40.37 0.64 -9.81
CA SER A 124 -41.34 0.52 -8.71
C SER A 124 -42.77 0.68 -9.20
N VAL A 125 -43.02 1.66 -10.08
CA VAL A 125 -44.34 1.85 -10.69
C VAL A 125 -44.75 0.64 -11.52
N VAL A 126 -43.84 0.10 -12.34
CA VAL A 126 -44.13 -1.11 -13.14
C VAL A 126 -44.45 -2.32 -12.26
N VAL A 127 -43.65 -2.55 -11.22
CA VAL A 127 -43.85 -3.66 -10.27
C VAL A 127 -45.19 -3.52 -9.54
N VAL A 128 -45.58 -2.32 -9.11
CA VAL A 128 -46.89 -2.05 -8.53
C VAL A 128 -48.00 -2.37 -9.54
N LEU A 129 -47.91 -1.87 -10.78
CA LEU A 129 -48.94 -2.12 -11.80
C LEU A 129 -49.11 -3.62 -12.10
N VAL A 130 -48.02 -4.38 -12.10
CA VAL A 130 -48.03 -5.81 -12.39
C VAL A 130 -48.53 -6.63 -11.19
N GLY A 131 -48.04 -6.33 -9.99
CA GLY A 131 -48.25 -7.16 -8.80
C GLY A 131 -49.43 -6.77 -7.90
N TRP A 132 -49.97 -5.55 -8.03
CA TRP A 132 -51.01 -5.06 -7.12
C TRP A 132 -52.38 -5.68 -7.36
N GLY A 133 -53.09 -6.04 -6.28
CA GLY A 133 -54.49 -6.51 -6.35
C GLY A 133 -54.61 -7.95 -6.85
N GLY A 134 -53.56 -8.75 -6.69
CA GLY A 134 -53.56 -10.19 -6.89
C GLY A 134 -53.86 -10.96 -5.60
N ARG A 135 -53.99 -12.28 -5.71
CA ARG A 135 -54.04 -13.17 -4.53
C ARG A 135 -52.67 -13.35 -3.87
N ASN A 136 -51.60 -13.10 -4.63
CA ASN A 136 -50.21 -13.21 -4.21
C ASN A 136 -49.48 -11.89 -4.51
N GLU A 137 -49.26 -11.09 -3.46
CA GLU A 137 -48.53 -9.81 -3.54
C GLU A 137 -47.08 -9.94 -3.05
N ILE A 138 -46.58 -11.15 -2.83
CA ILE A 138 -45.28 -11.37 -2.18
C ILE A 138 -44.14 -10.79 -3.01
N GLY A 139 -44.18 -10.94 -4.35
CA GLY A 139 -43.17 -10.35 -5.23
C GLY A 139 -43.17 -8.82 -5.19
N LEU A 140 -44.35 -8.19 -5.14
CA LEU A 140 -44.49 -6.74 -4.99
C LEU A 140 -43.84 -6.29 -3.67
N TRP A 141 -44.24 -6.88 -2.55
CA TRP A 141 -43.73 -6.48 -1.24
C TRP A 141 -42.24 -6.80 -1.07
N ALA A 142 -41.74 -7.86 -1.71
CA ALA A 142 -40.32 -8.15 -1.74
C ALA A 142 -39.53 -7.02 -2.42
N PHE A 143 -40.00 -6.58 -3.59
CA PHE A 143 -39.39 -5.45 -4.30
C PHE A 143 -39.47 -4.15 -3.49
N MET A 144 -40.60 -3.88 -2.84
CA MET A 144 -40.77 -2.67 -2.02
C MET A 144 -39.89 -2.66 -0.76
N ILE A 145 -39.65 -3.82 -0.15
CA ILE A 145 -38.67 -3.95 0.93
C ILE A 145 -37.28 -3.62 0.41
N LEU A 146 -36.84 -4.21 -0.71
CA LEU A 146 -35.52 -3.90 -1.29
C LEU A 146 -35.38 -2.41 -1.63
N HIS A 147 -36.46 -1.79 -2.16
CA HIS A 147 -36.50 -0.36 -2.40
C HIS A 147 -36.31 0.44 -1.11
N TRP A 148 -37.09 0.14 -0.06
CA TRP A 148 -36.95 0.79 1.23
C TRP A 148 -35.52 0.67 1.79
N THR A 149 -34.98 -0.55 1.82
CA THR A 149 -33.70 -0.85 2.47
C THR A 149 -32.53 -0.19 1.74
N HIS A 150 -32.59 -0.11 0.41
CA HIS A 150 -31.63 0.61 -0.40
C HIS A 150 -31.68 2.13 -0.14
N GLN A 151 -32.87 2.73 -0.11
CA GLN A 151 -33.01 4.17 0.11
C GLN A 151 -32.60 4.59 1.52
N SER A 152 -33.03 3.81 2.53
CA SER A 152 -32.66 4.10 3.92
C SER A 152 -31.16 3.97 4.15
N ALA A 153 -30.50 2.97 3.54
CA ALA A 153 -29.05 2.83 3.60
C ALA A 153 -28.33 4.01 2.94
N LYS A 154 -28.76 4.44 1.76
CA LYS A 154 -28.16 5.60 1.05
C LYS A 154 -28.28 6.89 1.84
N ILE A 155 -29.45 7.17 2.43
CA ILE A 155 -29.66 8.35 3.26
C ILE A 155 -28.76 8.29 4.51
N ASN A 156 -28.65 7.12 5.15
CA ASN A 156 -27.76 6.94 6.29
C ASN A 156 -26.30 7.20 5.92
N VAL A 157 -25.80 6.63 4.82
CA VAL A 157 -24.43 6.85 4.32
C VAL A 157 -24.17 8.32 3.98
N PHE A 158 -25.14 9.00 3.38
CA PHE A 158 -25.05 10.43 3.08
C PHE A 158 -24.96 11.31 4.35
N LEU A 159 -25.88 11.11 5.30
CA LEU A 159 -25.93 11.88 6.56
C LEU A 159 -24.76 11.55 7.50
N GLY A 160 -24.28 10.32 7.38
CA GLY A 160 -23.00 9.85 7.87
C GLY A 160 -23.10 8.65 8.79
N VAL A 161 -22.17 7.72 8.60
CA VAL A 161 -22.04 6.47 9.36
C VAL A 161 -20.56 6.14 9.58
N ASN A 162 -20.29 5.23 10.51
CA ASN A 162 -18.93 4.95 10.96
C ASN A 162 -18.18 4.12 9.93
N ASN A 163 -18.86 3.12 9.38
CA ASN A 163 -18.32 2.14 8.45
C ASN A 163 -18.67 2.53 7.00
N LEU A 164 -17.94 3.50 6.46
CA LEU A 164 -18.03 3.88 5.06
C LEU A 164 -17.22 2.89 4.22
N THR A 165 -17.91 1.88 3.68
CA THR A 165 -17.32 0.81 2.86
C THR A 165 -16.95 1.28 1.45
N THR A 166 -16.22 2.39 1.36
CA THR A 166 -15.79 3.02 0.10
C THR A 166 -14.90 2.11 -0.75
N ASP A 167 -14.20 1.17 -0.12
CA ASP A 167 -13.42 0.12 -0.80
C ASP A 167 -14.29 -0.84 -1.65
N TYR A 168 -15.59 -0.95 -1.36
CA TYR A 168 -16.53 -1.75 -2.14
C TYR A 168 -17.04 -1.05 -3.40
N LEU A 169 -16.78 0.24 -3.58
CA LEU A 169 -17.19 0.96 -4.79
C LEU A 169 -16.28 0.62 -5.98
N PRO A 170 -16.84 0.36 -7.18
CA PRO A 170 -16.05 0.17 -8.38
C PRO A 170 -15.41 1.50 -8.83
N ASP A 171 -14.33 1.43 -9.63
CA ASP A 171 -13.54 2.61 -10.00
C ASP A 171 -14.35 3.75 -10.64
N ASN A 172 -15.35 3.42 -11.46
CA ASN A 172 -16.25 4.40 -12.09
C ASN A 172 -17.19 5.09 -11.10
N LEU A 173 -17.31 4.61 -9.86
CA LEU A 173 -18.14 5.18 -8.79
C LEU A 173 -17.30 5.65 -7.59
N LYS A 174 -15.97 5.51 -7.59
CA LYS A 174 -15.12 5.95 -6.49
C LYS A 174 -15.29 7.43 -6.16
N TYR A 175 -15.58 8.26 -7.16
CA TYR A 175 -15.88 9.68 -6.97
C TYR A 175 -17.08 9.91 -6.04
N MET A 176 -17.99 8.95 -5.85
CA MET A 176 -19.12 9.08 -4.92
C MET A 176 -18.70 9.22 -3.46
N ALA A 177 -17.51 8.74 -3.11
CA ALA A 177 -16.99 8.83 -1.75
C ALA A 177 -16.91 10.28 -1.24
N GLN A 178 -16.75 11.25 -2.15
CA GLN A 178 -16.70 12.68 -1.82
C GLN A 178 -18.02 13.22 -1.21
N TYR A 179 -19.16 12.55 -1.46
CA TYR A 179 -20.45 12.96 -0.91
C TYR A 179 -20.75 12.35 0.47
N PHE A 180 -19.97 11.35 0.89
CA PHE A 180 -20.24 10.61 2.11
C PHE A 180 -19.62 11.31 3.32
N THR A 181 -20.31 11.20 4.46
CA THR A 181 -19.85 11.82 5.71
C THR A 181 -19.49 10.74 6.72
N LYS A 182 -18.32 10.81 7.36
CA LYS A 182 -17.95 9.85 8.40
C LYS A 182 -18.42 10.35 9.77
N LYS A 183 -19.34 9.63 10.40
CA LYS A 183 -19.87 9.94 11.75
C LYS A 183 -20.16 8.66 12.52
N PRO A 184 -20.06 8.63 13.86
CA PRO A 184 -20.39 7.43 14.62
C PRO A 184 -21.82 6.93 14.37
N ILE A 185 -22.77 7.87 14.30
CA ILE A 185 -24.20 7.62 14.03
C ILE A 185 -24.85 8.94 13.60
N ASN A 186 -25.88 8.89 12.77
CA ASN A 186 -26.70 10.05 12.40
C ASN A 186 -28.11 9.93 13.02
N SER A 187 -28.89 11.02 13.03
CA SER A 187 -30.24 11.05 13.62
C SER A 187 -31.31 10.27 12.84
N PHE A 188 -31.09 10.01 11.55
CA PHE A 188 -31.99 9.20 10.73
C PHE A 188 -31.81 7.71 10.98
N PHE A 189 -30.63 7.28 11.44
CA PHE A 189 -30.33 5.88 11.71
C PHE A 189 -31.34 5.22 12.69
N PRO A 190 -31.58 5.74 13.90
CA PRO A 190 -32.55 5.14 14.82
C PRO A 190 -33.96 5.06 14.21
N LEU A 191 -34.39 6.12 13.51
CA LEU A 191 -35.69 6.16 12.85
C LEU A 191 -35.83 5.04 11.80
N SER A 192 -34.85 4.92 10.90
CA SER A 192 -34.87 3.92 9.82
C SER A 192 -34.88 2.48 10.35
N VAL A 193 -34.10 2.21 11.40
CA VAL A 193 -34.03 0.88 12.04
C VAL A 193 -35.30 0.58 12.82
N THR A 194 -35.87 1.54 13.56
CA THR A 194 -37.13 1.35 14.29
C THR A 194 -38.29 1.05 13.34
N ILE A 195 -38.44 1.80 12.25
CA ILE A 195 -39.45 1.51 11.21
C ILE A 195 -39.26 0.09 10.69
N SER A 196 -38.00 -0.28 10.42
CA SER A 196 -37.68 -1.59 9.86
C SER A 196 -38.01 -2.76 10.80
N ILE A 197 -37.77 -2.59 12.11
CA ILE A 197 -38.12 -3.56 13.15
C ILE A 197 -39.64 -3.68 13.31
N ILE A 198 -40.37 -2.56 13.25
CA ILE A 198 -41.85 -2.57 13.31
C ILE A 198 -42.41 -3.37 12.14
N VAL A 199 -41.95 -3.09 10.92
CA VAL A 199 -42.38 -3.82 9.72
C VAL A 199 -42.03 -5.31 9.83
N ALA A 200 -40.81 -5.66 10.24
CA ALA A 200 -40.42 -7.06 10.45
C ALA A 200 -41.34 -7.75 11.48
N THR A 201 -41.70 -7.07 12.56
CA THR A 201 -42.62 -7.59 13.59
C THR A 201 -44.02 -7.85 13.04
N VAL A 202 -44.54 -6.95 12.20
CA VAL A 202 -45.83 -7.12 11.51
C VAL A 202 -45.78 -8.31 10.55
N LEU A 203 -44.71 -8.45 9.74
CA LEU A 203 -44.52 -9.57 8.83
C LEU A 203 -44.41 -10.92 9.58
N PHE A 204 -43.76 -10.93 10.73
CA PHE A 204 -43.71 -12.09 11.60
C PHE A 204 -45.11 -12.46 12.13
N GLY A 205 -45.88 -11.48 12.61
CA GLY A 205 -47.27 -11.69 13.01
C GLY A 205 -48.13 -12.27 11.88
N ASN A 206 -47.98 -11.74 10.66
CA ASN A 206 -48.66 -12.22 9.46
C ASN A 206 -48.25 -13.66 9.07
N THR A 207 -47.05 -14.08 9.42
CA THR A 207 -46.58 -15.47 9.20
C THR A 207 -47.34 -16.44 10.11
N ILE A 208 -47.65 -16.03 11.35
CA ILE A 208 -48.37 -16.84 12.33
C ILE A 208 -49.87 -16.88 12.01
N SER A 209 -50.45 -15.77 11.55
CA SER A 209 -51.87 -15.65 11.25
C SER A 209 -52.25 -16.06 9.82
N ALA A 210 -51.29 -16.49 9.00
CA ALA A 210 -51.51 -16.86 7.62
C ALA A 210 -52.54 -17.99 7.47
N GLY A 211 -53.52 -17.80 6.58
CA GLY A 211 -54.61 -18.76 6.36
C GLY A 211 -54.27 -19.91 5.40
N SER A 212 -53.10 -19.87 4.76
CA SER A 212 -52.64 -20.90 3.82
C SER A 212 -51.11 -21.09 3.89
N SER A 213 -50.63 -22.28 3.52
CA SER A 213 -49.18 -22.57 3.48
C SER A 213 -48.42 -21.64 2.55
N GLY A 214 -48.99 -21.29 1.39
CA GLY A 214 -48.35 -20.35 0.45
C GLY A 214 -48.22 -18.94 1.03
N GLN A 215 -49.24 -18.45 1.74
CA GLN A 215 -49.18 -17.16 2.43
C GLN A 215 -48.19 -17.20 3.60
N GLN A 216 -48.14 -18.29 4.35
CA GLN A 216 -47.19 -18.47 5.46
C GLN A 216 -45.75 -18.41 4.96
N VAL A 217 -45.42 -19.16 3.90
CA VAL A 217 -44.08 -19.14 3.28
C VAL A 217 -43.74 -17.74 2.77
N GLY A 218 -44.69 -17.06 2.12
CA GLY A 218 -44.47 -15.71 1.60
C GLY A 218 -44.14 -14.69 2.68
N GLN A 219 -44.94 -14.66 3.76
CA GLN A 219 -44.71 -13.74 4.88
C GLN A 219 -43.39 -14.06 5.60
N ALA A 220 -43.02 -15.34 5.72
CA ALA A 220 -41.74 -15.75 6.28
C ALA A 220 -40.55 -15.24 5.44
N LEU A 221 -40.63 -15.34 4.11
CA LEU A 221 -39.62 -14.81 3.19
C LEU A 221 -39.43 -13.29 3.37
N LEU A 222 -40.54 -12.54 3.40
CA LEU A 222 -40.51 -11.08 3.60
C LEU A 222 -39.95 -10.71 4.98
N PHE A 223 -40.36 -11.41 6.04
CA PHE A 223 -39.87 -11.21 7.40
C PHE A 223 -38.34 -11.37 7.49
N ILE A 224 -37.80 -12.42 6.87
CA ILE A 224 -36.37 -12.72 6.93
C ILE A 224 -35.57 -11.71 6.12
N MET A 225 -36.06 -11.33 4.94
CA MET A 225 -35.43 -10.29 4.15
C MET A 225 -35.42 -8.95 4.90
N MET A 226 -36.52 -8.59 5.56
CA MET A 226 -36.58 -7.37 6.37
C MET A 226 -35.63 -7.44 7.58
N SER A 227 -35.52 -8.61 8.22
CA SER A 227 -34.61 -8.83 9.33
C SER A 227 -33.14 -8.76 8.89
N ALA A 228 -32.81 -9.31 7.72
CA ALA A 228 -31.48 -9.17 7.12
C ALA A 228 -31.14 -7.70 6.84
N ALA A 229 -32.11 -6.91 6.37
CA ALA A 229 -31.90 -5.48 6.16
C ALA A 229 -31.66 -4.71 7.46
N VAL A 230 -32.33 -5.06 8.56
CA VAL A 230 -32.04 -4.49 9.88
C VAL A 230 -30.58 -4.78 10.28
N LEU A 231 -30.09 -6.00 10.05
CA LEU A 231 -28.71 -6.36 10.32
C LEU A 231 -27.71 -5.56 9.46
N GLU A 232 -28.00 -5.39 8.16
CA GLU A 232 -27.17 -4.55 7.28
C GLU A 232 -27.06 -3.10 7.77
N HIS A 233 -28.16 -2.53 8.28
CA HIS A 233 -28.12 -1.19 8.85
C HIS A 233 -27.20 -1.15 10.06
N TRP A 234 -27.30 -2.12 10.97
CA TRP A 234 -26.38 -2.20 12.11
C TRP A 234 -24.91 -2.31 11.68
N TRP A 235 -24.59 -2.95 10.54
CA TRP A 235 -23.24 -2.97 9.99
C TRP A 235 -22.73 -1.64 9.43
N LEU A 236 -23.60 -0.65 9.20
CA LEU A 236 -23.16 0.71 8.85
C LEU A 236 -22.50 1.43 10.03
N VAL A 237 -22.91 1.13 11.26
CA VAL A 237 -22.41 1.78 12.49
C VAL A 237 -21.47 0.89 13.30
N THR A 238 -21.57 -0.43 13.18
CA THR A 238 -20.69 -1.39 13.85
C THR A 238 -19.54 -1.84 12.95
N PRO A 239 -18.36 -2.17 13.51
CA PRO A 239 -17.23 -2.66 12.73
C PRO A 239 -17.56 -4.02 12.11
N MET A 240 -17.57 -4.08 10.78
CA MET A 240 -17.76 -5.31 10.02
C MET A 240 -16.42 -6.03 9.83
N PRO A 241 -16.36 -7.37 9.93
CA PRO A 241 -15.17 -8.12 9.56
C PRO A 241 -14.87 -7.94 8.06
N SER A 242 -13.63 -7.58 7.73
CA SER A 242 -13.18 -7.31 6.36
C SER A 242 -13.14 -8.53 5.44
N THR A 243 -13.56 -9.71 5.92
CA THR A 243 -13.42 -11.02 5.27
C THR A 243 -14.64 -11.48 4.47
N VAL A 244 -15.81 -10.87 4.68
CA VAL A 244 -17.09 -11.40 4.15
C VAL A 244 -17.14 -11.42 2.61
N TRP A 245 -16.52 -10.44 1.95
CA TRP A 245 -16.55 -10.31 0.48
C TRP A 245 -15.16 -10.30 -0.19
N GLN A 246 -14.11 -10.71 0.51
CA GLN A 246 -12.74 -10.68 -0.05
C GLN A 246 -12.60 -11.46 -1.35
N TRP A 247 -13.29 -12.60 -1.44
CA TRP A 247 -13.32 -13.43 -2.64
C TRP A 247 -13.92 -12.69 -3.84
N ALA A 248 -14.97 -11.89 -3.62
CA ALA A 248 -15.64 -11.13 -4.67
C ALA A 248 -14.79 -9.93 -5.11
N LEU A 249 -14.16 -9.24 -4.16
CA LEU A 249 -13.29 -8.09 -4.43
C LEU A 249 -11.98 -8.44 -5.15
N LYS A 250 -11.48 -9.67 -5.00
CA LYS A 250 -10.25 -10.12 -5.68
C LYS A 250 -10.33 -10.01 -7.21
N SER A 251 -11.53 -10.11 -7.78
CA SER A 251 -11.78 -9.87 -9.22
C SER A 251 -11.30 -8.50 -9.69
N ARG A 252 -11.38 -7.47 -8.84
CA ARG A 252 -10.99 -6.09 -9.12
C ARG A 252 -9.48 -5.87 -9.03
N GLN A 253 -8.83 -6.58 -8.11
CA GLN A 253 -7.38 -6.55 -7.93
C GLN A 253 -6.63 -7.19 -9.11
N THR A 254 -7.27 -8.13 -9.81
CA THR A 254 -6.63 -8.89 -10.90
C THR A 254 -6.49 -8.06 -12.19
N GLU A 255 -7.34 -7.05 -12.40
CA GLU A 255 -7.37 -6.24 -13.64
C GLU A 255 -6.65 -4.89 -13.50
N GLN A 256 -6.45 -4.38 -12.28
CA GLN A 256 -5.55 -3.23 -12.03
C GLN A 256 -4.06 -3.58 -12.21
N ALA A 257 -3.74 -4.87 -12.42
CA ALA A 257 -2.40 -5.37 -12.72
C ALA A 257 -2.04 -5.32 -14.21
N GLU A 258 -2.95 -4.91 -15.11
CA GLU A 258 -2.63 -4.71 -16.52
C GLU A 258 -2.68 -3.22 -16.88
N PRO A 259 -1.54 -2.51 -16.86
CA PRO A 259 -1.43 -1.27 -17.61
C PRO A 259 -1.51 -1.61 -19.10
N SER A 260 -2.34 -0.87 -19.82
CA SER A 260 -2.34 -0.82 -21.28
C SER A 260 -0.92 -0.58 -21.78
N LEU A 261 -0.33 -1.61 -22.37
CA LEU A 261 0.97 -1.59 -23.02
C LEU A 261 0.88 -0.70 -24.26
N GLU A 262 1.09 0.61 -24.09
CA GLU A 262 1.79 1.36 -25.11
C GLU A 262 3.27 1.03 -24.96
N MET A 263 3.76 0.32 -25.96
CA MET A 263 5.10 -0.23 -26.04
C MET A 263 6.12 0.90 -26.13
N THR A 264 6.62 1.34 -24.98
CA THR A 264 7.92 2.01 -24.87
C THR A 264 8.78 1.11 -23.99
N GLU A 265 9.85 0.56 -24.57
CA GLU A 265 10.81 -0.30 -23.87
C GLU A 265 11.50 0.46 -22.72
N THR A 266 10.96 0.34 -21.51
CA THR A 266 11.75 0.59 -20.29
C THR A 266 11.42 -0.49 -19.27
N ILE A 267 12.44 -1.28 -18.91
CA ILE A 267 12.42 -2.27 -17.82
C ILE A 267 11.86 -1.57 -16.55
N PRO A 268 10.86 -2.14 -15.85
CA PRO A 268 10.33 -1.50 -14.64
C PRO A 268 11.44 -1.40 -13.59
N THR A 269 11.90 -0.18 -13.33
CA THR A 269 12.90 0.12 -12.31
C THR A 269 12.28 -0.03 -10.92
N LEU A 270 12.80 -0.95 -10.12
CA LEU A 270 12.36 -1.14 -8.73
C LEU A 270 12.59 0.16 -7.91
N PRO A 271 11.64 0.58 -7.05
CA PRO A 271 11.76 1.84 -6.33
C PRO A 271 12.93 1.90 -5.37
N ALA A 272 13.68 3.00 -5.41
CA ALA A 272 14.74 3.25 -4.42
C ALA A 272 14.12 3.61 -3.05
N VAL A 273 14.75 3.15 -1.98
CA VAL A 273 14.33 3.36 -0.59
C VAL A 273 15.39 4.17 0.14
N GLN A 274 14.98 5.24 0.80
CA GLN A 274 15.84 6.12 1.58
C GLN A 274 15.32 6.23 3.00
N ILE A 275 16.13 5.86 3.98
CA ILE A 275 15.82 6.01 5.39
C ILE A 275 16.56 7.24 5.90
N ILE A 276 15.83 8.28 6.30
CA ILE A 276 16.41 9.50 6.86
C ILE A 276 16.30 9.42 8.39
N CYS A 277 17.37 9.03 9.07
CA CYS A 277 17.42 8.83 10.51
C CYS A 277 18.19 9.95 11.23
N GLY A 278 18.10 10.00 12.56
CA GLY A 278 18.67 11.09 13.37
C GLY A 278 17.87 11.36 14.63
N TYR A 279 18.49 11.98 15.64
CA TYR A 279 17.85 12.28 16.92
C TYR A 279 16.61 13.17 16.77
N LEU A 280 15.73 13.21 17.78
CA LEU A 280 14.58 14.11 17.77
C LEU A 280 15.06 15.57 17.73
N GLY A 281 14.51 16.37 16.82
CA GLY A 281 14.92 17.76 16.65
C GLY A 281 16.14 17.99 15.74
N SER A 282 16.76 16.94 15.18
CA SER A 282 17.93 17.11 14.28
C SER A 282 17.60 17.74 12.92
N GLY A 283 16.31 17.87 12.57
CA GLY A 283 15.83 18.49 11.34
C GLY A 283 15.54 17.52 10.19
N LYS A 284 15.25 16.24 10.48
CA LYS A 284 14.88 15.22 9.47
C LYS A 284 13.69 15.63 8.60
N THR A 285 12.56 16.00 9.22
CA THR A 285 11.36 16.45 8.50
C THR A 285 11.63 17.69 7.67
N THR A 286 12.43 18.64 8.20
CA THR A 286 12.85 19.84 7.47
C THR A 286 13.72 19.50 6.25
N LEU A 287 14.67 18.57 6.41
CA LEU A 287 15.48 18.05 5.30
C LEU A 287 14.59 17.40 4.23
N ILE A 288 13.62 16.56 4.62
CA ILE A 288 12.68 15.93 3.68
C ILE A 288 11.89 16.99 2.89
N ARG A 289 11.39 18.04 3.56
CA ARG A 289 10.71 19.15 2.88
C ARG A 289 11.59 19.85 1.86
N HIS A 290 12.86 20.05 2.20
CA HIS A 290 13.80 20.69 1.28
C HIS A 290 14.15 19.79 0.07
N LEU A 291 14.18 18.47 0.26
CA LEU A 291 14.47 17.51 -0.80
C LEU A 291 13.31 17.30 -1.76
N LEU A 292 12.07 17.22 -1.26
CA LEU A 292 10.90 16.81 -2.07
C LEU A 292 10.70 17.61 -3.37
N PRO A 293 10.80 18.95 -3.40
CA PRO A 293 10.68 19.74 -4.63
C PRO A 293 11.79 19.48 -5.66
N GLN A 294 12.93 18.95 -5.21
CA GLN A 294 14.09 18.66 -6.06
C GLN A 294 14.04 17.25 -6.67
N LEU A 295 13.11 16.40 -6.21
CA LEU A 295 12.98 15.02 -6.68
C LEU A 295 12.02 14.94 -7.85
N GLN A 296 12.45 14.24 -8.91
CA GLN A 296 11.60 13.87 -10.03
C GLN A 296 10.96 12.50 -9.79
N GLY A 297 9.84 12.26 -10.49
CA GLY A 297 9.12 10.99 -10.44
C GLY A 297 8.15 10.87 -9.25
N ARG A 298 7.49 9.71 -9.15
CA ARG A 298 6.53 9.45 -8.06
C ARG A 298 7.25 9.15 -6.75
N VAL A 299 7.30 10.13 -5.84
CA VAL A 299 7.88 9.96 -4.49
C VAL A 299 6.79 9.67 -3.48
N ALA A 300 7.03 8.69 -2.61
CA ALA A 300 6.22 8.41 -1.45
C ALA A 300 7.04 8.67 -0.17
N VAL A 301 6.42 9.31 0.82
CA VAL A 301 7.06 9.58 2.12
C VAL A 301 6.27 8.87 3.21
N ILE A 302 6.96 8.09 4.03
CA ILE A 302 6.41 7.40 5.20
C ILE A 302 6.97 8.09 6.44
N VAL A 303 6.10 8.79 7.17
CA VAL A 303 6.49 9.53 8.39
C VAL A 303 5.91 8.86 9.62
N ASN A 304 6.76 8.66 10.62
CA ASN A 304 6.37 8.14 11.93
C ASN A 304 6.32 9.28 12.95
N ASP A 305 5.16 9.94 13.06
CA ASP A 305 4.92 11.03 14.02
C ASP A 305 4.72 10.49 15.45
N PHE A 306 5.20 11.24 16.43
CA PHE A 306 5.03 10.97 17.86
C PHE A 306 4.06 11.99 18.45
N GLY A 307 2.76 11.84 18.16
CA GLY A 307 1.70 12.72 18.64
C GLY A 307 0.32 12.23 18.24
N ALA A 308 -0.73 12.65 18.96
CA ALA A 308 -2.12 12.35 18.58
C ALA A 308 -2.63 13.20 17.39
N VAL A 309 -1.78 14.13 16.92
CA VAL A 309 -2.03 15.08 15.83
C VAL A 309 -0.85 14.93 14.87
N GLY A 310 -1.10 14.53 13.63
CA GLY A 310 -0.11 14.26 12.58
C GLY A 310 0.53 15.52 12.00
N VAL A 311 1.22 16.28 12.85
CA VAL A 311 1.81 17.58 12.55
C VAL A 311 2.89 17.45 11.47
N ASP A 312 3.70 16.39 11.51
CA ASP A 312 4.83 16.25 10.58
C ASP A 312 4.36 15.96 9.14
N ALA A 313 3.32 15.13 9.00
CA ALA A 313 2.74 14.81 7.69
C ALA A 313 1.91 15.97 7.12
N GLU A 314 1.18 16.72 7.98
CA GLU A 314 0.47 17.94 7.58
C GLU A 314 1.43 19.02 7.10
N LEU A 315 2.54 19.24 7.80
CA LEU A 315 3.55 20.21 7.41
C LEU A 315 4.23 19.86 6.08
N ILE A 316 4.43 18.58 5.74
CA ILE A 316 4.95 18.20 4.42
C ILE A 316 3.90 18.43 3.32
N ARG A 317 2.60 18.26 3.63
CA ARG A 317 1.50 18.47 2.67
C ARG A 317 1.21 19.95 2.41
N ALA A 318 1.33 20.80 3.44
CA ALA A 318 1.02 22.24 3.36
C ALA A 318 1.89 23.01 2.34
N ASP A 319 3.12 22.54 2.09
CA ASP A 319 4.08 23.19 1.19
C ASP A 319 3.94 22.74 -0.29
N GLY A 320 2.85 22.03 -0.64
CA GLY A 320 2.57 21.67 -2.03
C GLY A 320 3.46 20.57 -2.62
N ALA A 321 4.05 19.71 -1.77
CA ALA A 321 4.88 18.60 -2.21
C ALA A 321 4.10 17.66 -3.16
N ALA A 322 4.65 17.41 -4.36
CA ALA A 322 4.01 16.61 -5.42
C ALA A 322 3.96 15.09 -5.14
N GLY A 323 4.19 14.66 -3.89
CA GLY A 323 4.32 13.25 -3.49
C GLY A 323 3.22 12.77 -2.54
N ALA A 324 2.96 11.46 -2.54
CA ALA A 324 2.06 10.84 -1.57
C ALA A 324 2.73 10.75 -0.19
N VAL A 325 2.19 11.49 0.79
CA VAL A 325 2.65 11.44 2.19
C VAL A 325 1.74 10.52 2.98
N ILE A 326 2.28 9.40 3.45
CA ILE A 326 1.59 8.41 4.27
C ILE A 326 2.08 8.52 5.71
N GLU A 327 1.13 8.72 6.60
CA GLU A 327 1.35 8.74 8.03
C GLU A 327 1.08 7.34 8.60
N LEU A 328 1.93 6.86 9.51
CA LEU A 328 1.75 5.58 10.17
C LEU A 328 0.77 5.72 11.35
N PRO A 329 -0.47 5.17 11.29
CA PRO A 329 -1.41 5.28 12.39
C PRO A 329 -0.96 4.41 13.56
N GLY A 330 -0.71 5.04 14.71
CA GLY A 330 -0.47 4.38 15.99
C GLY A 330 0.99 4.15 16.32
N GLY A 331 1.53 5.02 17.17
CA GLY A 331 2.63 4.80 18.10
C GLY A 331 3.83 4.02 17.59
N CYS A 332 4.89 4.74 17.25
CA CYS A 332 6.27 4.29 17.09
C CYS A 332 6.53 2.94 16.38
N ILE A 333 7.31 2.99 15.29
CA ILE A 333 7.96 1.83 14.67
C ILE A 333 8.55 0.86 15.72
N CYS A 334 9.05 1.39 16.84
CA CYS A 334 9.68 0.61 17.92
C CYS A 334 8.74 0.00 18.98
N CYS A 335 7.43 0.26 18.99
CA CYS A 335 6.58 -0.14 20.13
C CYS A 335 5.64 -1.33 19.90
N THR A 336 5.20 -1.71 18.68
CA THR A 336 4.46 -3.00 18.50
C THR A 336 4.24 -3.53 17.07
N MET A 337 4.83 -3.02 15.99
CA MET A 337 4.20 -3.21 14.65
C MET A 337 5.15 -3.38 13.44
N GLN A 338 6.09 -4.33 13.47
CA GLN A 338 6.84 -4.76 12.25
C GLN A 338 5.91 -5.26 11.13
N LYS A 339 4.76 -5.87 11.46
CA LYS A 339 3.76 -6.34 10.48
C LYS A 339 3.04 -5.20 9.77
N ASN A 340 2.94 -4.01 10.38
CA ASN A 340 2.23 -2.88 9.81
C ASN A 340 3.04 -2.21 8.68
N LEU A 341 4.35 -1.98 8.90
CA LEU A 341 5.21 -1.34 7.90
C LEU A 341 5.35 -2.19 6.62
N VAL A 342 5.52 -3.52 6.74
CA VAL A 342 5.57 -4.42 5.56
C VAL A 342 4.29 -4.34 4.74
N GLY A 343 3.12 -4.41 5.40
CA GLY A 343 1.83 -4.32 4.73
C GLY A 343 1.61 -2.98 4.05
N GLN A 344 1.99 -1.88 4.71
CA GLN A 344 1.87 -0.54 4.16
C GLN A 344 2.79 -0.29 2.97
N VAL A 345 4.04 -0.74 3.02
CA VAL A 345 4.94 -0.65 1.86
C VAL A 345 4.42 -1.49 0.70
N ILE A 346 3.89 -2.70 0.96
CA ILE A 346 3.24 -3.52 -0.08
C ILE A 346 2.05 -2.79 -0.72
N GLN A 347 1.15 -2.25 0.11
CA GLN A 347 -0.01 -1.50 -0.35
C GLN A 347 0.42 -0.26 -1.16
N LEU A 348 1.43 0.46 -0.71
CA LEU A 348 2.00 1.63 -1.38
C LEU A 348 2.57 1.29 -2.75
N LEU A 349 3.31 0.18 -2.85
CA LEU A 349 3.83 -0.33 -4.13
C LEU A 349 2.71 -0.72 -5.10
N GLU A 350 1.54 -1.13 -4.59
CA GLU A 350 0.39 -1.55 -5.40
C GLU A 350 -0.50 -0.37 -5.79
N SER A 351 -0.74 0.59 -4.90
CA SER A 351 -1.69 1.67 -5.12
C SER A 351 -1.10 2.91 -5.80
N TYR A 352 0.15 3.26 -5.48
CA TYR A 352 0.78 4.51 -5.91
C TYR A 352 1.96 4.29 -6.87
N GLN A 353 2.53 3.07 -6.89
CA GLN A 353 3.69 2.71 -7.71
C GLN A 353 4.83 3.75 -7.65
N PRO A 354 5.34 4.08 -6.45
CA PRO A 354 6.42 5.06 -6.33
C PRO A 354 7.67 4.59 -7.07
N GLU A 355 8.46 5.55 -7.55
CA GLU A 355 9.84 5.36 -7.99
C GLU A 355 10.83 5.55 -6.83
N ARG A 356 10.42 6.30 -5.80
CA ARG A 356 11.19 6.51 -4.56
C ARG A 356 10.30 6.43 -3.32
N ILE A 357 10.83 5.78 -2.28
CA ILE A 357 10.22 5.73 -0.96
C ILE A 357 11.19 6.36 0.04
N ILE A 358 10.77 7.43 0.71
CA ILE A 358 11.49 8.06 1.81
C ILE A 358 10.83 7.62 3.12
N ILE A 359 11.61 7.14 4.07
CA ILE A 359 11.13 6.68 5.37
C ILE A 359 11.80 7.55 6.44
N GLU A 360 10.97 8.27 7.20
CA GLU A 360 11.38 8.98 8.40
C GLU A 360 10.95 8.18 9.64
N PRO A 361 11.89 7.49 10.31
CA PRO A 361 11.61 6.83 11.57
C PRO A 361 11.64 7.81 12.75
N SER A 362 11.09 7.39 13.90
CA SER A 362 11.11 8.24 15.10
C SER A 362 12.54 8.43 15.62
N GLY A 363 12.83 9.60 16.19
CA GLY A 363 14.18 10.00 16.63
C GLY A 363 14.84 9.16 17.73
N VAL A 364 14.18 8.09 18.22
CA VAL A 364 14.65 7.14 19.25
C VAL A 364 14.69 5.70 18.73
N SER A 365 14.24 5.44 17.49
CA SER A 365 14.15 4.10 16.94
C SER A 365 15.48 3.62 16.32
N GLY A 366 15.75 2.31 16.48
CA GLY A 366 16.97 1.69 15.98
C GLY A 366 16.92 1.48 14.46
N ILE A 367 17.93 1.99 13.74
CA ILE A 367 18.09 1.84 12.29
C ILE A 367 18.00 0.37 11.85
N GLU A 368 18.53 -0.54 12.66
CA GLU A 368 18.54 -1.98 12.40
C GLU A 368 17.13 -2.57 12.22
N GLU A 369 16.14 -2.09 12.97
CA GLU A 369 14.79 -2.65 12.92
C GLU A 369 14.06 -2.29 11.61
N ILE A 370 14.18 -1.03 11.19
CA ILE A 370 13.59 -0.55 9.94
C ILE A 370 14.27 -1.24 8.77
N VAL A 371 15.59 -1.31 8.81
CA VAL A 371 16.39 -1.96 7.78
C VAL A 371 16.05 -3.45 7.68
N ARG A 372 15.92 -4.18 8.79
CA ARG A 372 15.43 -5.58 8.80
C ARG A 372 14.02 -5.71 8.22
N THR A 373 13.16 -4.74 8.50
CA THR A 373 11.79 -4.72 7.96
C THR A 373 11.78 -4.52 6.44
N ILE A 374 12.64 -3.64 5.91
CA ILE A 374 12.80 -3.44 4.47
C ILE A 374 13.47 -4.64 3.79
N ALA A 375 14.38 -5.32 4.49
CA ALA A 375 15.01 -6.57 4.04
C ALA A 375 14.06 -7.78 4.08
N HIS A 376 12.82 -7.63 4.54
CA HIS A 376 11.85 -8.72 4.62
C HIS A 376 11.63 -9.40 3.25
N PRO A 377 11.53 -10.74 3.15
CA PRO A 377 11.46 -11.47 1.87
C PRO A 377 10.34 -11.02 0.92
N ARG A 378 9.24 -10.50 1.46
CA ARG A 378 8.12 -9.95 0.67
C ARG A 378 8.41 -8.59 0.03
N LEU A 379 9.37 -7.84 0.56
CA LEU A 379 9.75 -6.50 0.11
C LEU A 379 11.05 -6.49 -0.68
N VAL A 380 12.04 -7.30 -0.29
CA VAL A 380 13.39 -7.28 -0.87
C VAL A 380 13.40 -7.48 -2.40
N LYS A 381 12.46 -8.26 -2.94
CA LYS A 381 12.31 -8.51 -4.39
C LYS A 381 11.54 -7.42 -5.14
N ARG A 382 10.89 -6.50 -4.41
CA ARG A 382 10.02 -5.44 -4.96
C ARG A 382 10.60 -4.03 -4.77
N LEU A 383 11.73 -3.92 -4.09
CA LEU A 383 12.40 -2.66 -3.79
C LEU A 383 13.78 -2.64 -4.44
N GLY A 384 14.19 -1.48 -4.92
CA GLY A 384 15.50 -1.18 -5.49
C GLY A 384 16.55 -0.94 -4.41
N THR A 385 17.40 0.06 -4.59
CA THR A 385 18.49 0.34 -3.62
C THR A 385 17.97 0.84 -2.28
N LEU A 386 18.70 0.52 -1.21
CA LEU A 386 18.44 1.01 0.14
C LEU A 386 19.57 1.95 0.55
N GLU A 387 19.24 3.19 0.85
CA GLU A 387 20.18 4.20 1.35
C GLU A 387 19.76 4.66 2.75
N VAL A 388 20.74 4.85 3.63
CA VAL A 388 20.53 5.40 4.96
C VAL A 388 21.20 6.77 5.02
N VAL A 389 20.46 7.79 5.40
CA VAL A 389 20.94 9.16 5.58
C VAL A 389 20.82 9.50 7.07
N ALA A 390 21.93 9.79 7.73
CA ALA A 390 21.90 10.22 9.14
C ALA A 390 21.95 11.75 9.22
N VAL A 391 21.03 12.34 9.99
CA VAL A 391 20.97 13.78 10.26
C VAL A 391 21.37 14.03 11.70
N VAL A 392 22.48 14.74 11.88
CA VAL A 392 23.07 15.03 13.20
C VAL A 392 23.20 16.54 13.41
N GLU A 393 23.06 16.99 14.65
CA GLU A 393 23.20 18.40 15.00
C GLU A 393 24.67 18.75 15.27
N ALA A 394 25.18 19.81 14.66
CA ALA A 394 26.56 20.26 14.86
C ALA A 394 26.91 20.48 16.35
N PRO A 395 26.08 21.14 17.19
CA PRO A 395 26.38 21.31 18.62
C PRO A 395 26.51 19.99 19.39
N ARG A 396 25.78 18.96 18.96
CA ARG A 396 25.75 17.65 19.62
C ARG A 396 26.99 16.80 19.31
N LEU A 397 27.67 17.08 18.21
CA LEU A 397 28.97 16.46 17.91
C LEU A 397 30.10 17.03 18.78
N LEU A 398 29.91 18.21 19.36
CA LEU A 398 30.89 18.83 20.27
C LEU A 398 30.83 18.28 21.70
N THR A 399 29.83 17.48 22.03
CA THR A 399 29.58 16.91 23.38
C THR A 399 29.90 15.41 23.41
N PRO A 400 31.10 14.98 23.87
CA PRO A 400 31.53 13.57 23.79
C PRO A 400 30.59 12.57 24.49
N ASN A 401 29.90 13.00 25.54
CA ASN A 401 28.94 12.16 26.26
C ASN A 401 27.64 11.90 25.49
N GLU A 402 27.25 12.78 24.56
CA GLU A 402 26.06 12.62 23.71
C GLU A 402 26.32 11.82 22.44
N LEU A 403 27.60 11.58 22.11
CA LEU A 403 28.02 10.68 21.05
C LEU A 403 27.82 9.19 21.40
N LYS A 404 27.41 8.86 22.64
CA LYS A 404 27.29 7.46 23.10
C LYS A 404 26.16 6.68 22.42
N SER A 405 26.49 5.42 22.09
CA SER A 405 25.74 4.29 21.50
C SER A 405 24.75 4.56 20.35
N PHE A 406 23.78 5.45 20.49
CA PHE A 406 22.70 5.63 19.50
C PHE A 406 23.14 6.45 18.28
N THR A 407 23.68 7.65 18.50
CA THR A 407 24.19 8.52 17.43
C THR A 407 25.31 7.83 16.65
N HIS A 408 26.22 7.17 17.37
CA HIS A 408 27.34 6.45 16.78
C HIS A 408 26.91 5.29 15.87
N THR A 409 25.89 4.52 16.26
CA THR A 409 25.32 3.44 15.43
C THR A 409 24.68 3.98 14.16
N GLN A 410 23.98 5.11 14.24
CA GLN A 410 23.39 5.76 13.06
C GLN A 410 24.46 6.29 12.11
N LEU A 411 25.49 6.95 12.63
CA LEU A 411 26.60 7.47 11.83
C LEU A 411 27.34 6.34 11.10
N ARG A 412 27.62 5.22 11.77
CA ARG A 412 28.28 4.05 11.16
C ARG A 412 27.43 3.34 10.10
N ALA A 413 26.10 3.32 10.26
CA ALA A 413 25.19 2.69 9.29
C ALA A 413 24.91 3.59 8.07
N ALA A 414 25.17 4.90 8.16
CA ALA A 414 24.78 5.87 7.15
C ALA A 414 25.61 5.80 5.87
N SER A 415 24.96 5.95 4.73
CA SER A 415 25.56 6.18 3.40
C SER A 415 25.87 7.65 3.11
N ALA A 416 25.18 8.55 3.80
CA ALA A 416 25.47 9.98 3.86
C ALA A 416 25.13 10.52 5.24
N VAL A 417 25.92 11.45 5.74
CA VAL A 417 25.70 12.16 7.00
C VAL A 417 25.48 13.63 6.70
N VAL A 418 24.37 14.18 7.18
CA VAL A 418 24.07 15.61 7.14
C VAL A 418 24.34 16.20 8.53
N ILE A 419 25.41 16.98 8.64
CA ILE A 419 25.72 17.79 9.81
C ILE A 419 24.88 19.08 9.71
N ASN A 420 23.71 19.07 10.35
CA ASN A 420 22.75 20.16 10.32
C ASN A 420 22.98 21.15 11.47
N LYS A 421 22.37 22.33 11.35
CA LYS A 421 22.45 23.44 12.33
C LYS A 421 23.88 23.97 12.53
N ILE A 422 24.66 24.03 11.45
CA ILE A 422 26.03 24.58 11.49
C ILE A 422 26.08 26.06 11.92
N ASP A 423 24.95 26.76 11.83
CA ASP A 423 24.78 28.13 12.31
C ASP A 423 24.81 28.28 13.83
N LEU A 424 24.73 27.16 14.57
CA LEU A 424 24.83 27.14 16.03
C LEU A 424 26.25 26.88 16.56
N VAL A 425 27.23 26.70 15.67
CA VAL A 425 28.65 26.50 16.03
C VAL A 425 29.53 27.55 15.37
N LEU A 426 30.76 27.72 15.88
CA LEU A 426 31.70 28.64 15.25
C LEU A 426 32.12 28.09 13.87
N PRO A 427 32.26 28.94 12.83
CA PRO A 427 32.69 28.49 11.50
C PRO A 427 34.02 27.70 11.51
N SER A 428 34.93 28.04 12.44
CA SER A 428 36.20 27.34 12.64
C SER A 428 36.06 25.93 13.19
N GLN A 429 34.92 25.58 13.80
CA GLN A 429 34.66 24.26 14.36
C GLN A 429 34.12 23.27 13.32
N VAL A 430 33.47 23.76 12.26
CA VAL A 430 32.81 22.91 11.24
C VAL A 430 33.79 21.91 10.59
N PRO A 431 35.02 22.29 10.16
CA PRO A 431 35.96 21.32 9.58
C PRO A 431 36.37 20.21 10.57
N SER A 432 36.45 20.53 11.86
CA SER A 432 36.77 19.54 12.89
C SER A 432 35.61 18.57 13.14
N LEU A 433 34.36 19.03 13.00
CA LEU A 433 33.17 18.17 13.08
C LEU A 433 33.07 17.22 11.88
N VAL A 434 33.39 17.71 10.68
CA VAL A 434 33.45 16.87 9.47
C VAL A 434 34.48 15.75 9.66
N ARG A 435 35.70 16.09 10.08
CA ARG A 435 36.76 15.10 10.38
C ARG A 435 36.35 14.08 11.44
N LEU A 436 35.61 14.51 12.47
CA LEU A 436 35.09 13.59 13.48
C LEU A 436 34.12 12.57 12.87
N VAL A 437 33.18 13.02 12.04
CA VAL A 437 32.23 12.12 11.36
C VAL A 437 32.96 11.17 10.40
N GLU A 438 33.91 11.68 9.63
CA GLU A 438 34.75 10.89 8.72
C GLU A 438 35.58 9.83 9.46
N SER A 439 36.11 10.16 10.64
CA SER A 439 36.81 9.18 11.48
C SER A 439 35.89 8.06 12.01
N ILE A 440 34.59 8.34 12.17
CA ILE A 440 33.59 7.37 12.63
C ILE A 440 33.11 6.50 11.47
N ASN A 441 32.89 7.09 10.31
CA ASN A 441 32.45 6.41 9.10
C ASN A 441 33.12 6.98 7.85
N PRO A 442 34.28 6.41 7.45
CA PRO A 442 35.01 6.84 6.25
C PRO A 442 34.23 6.60 4.94
N LEU A 443 33.17 5.78 4.96
CA LEU A 443 32.39 5.40 3.79
C LEU A 443 31.16 6.29 3.55
N ALA A 444 30.85 7.18 4.49
CA ALA A 444 29.72 8.09 4.37
C ALA A 444 30.14 9.40 3.70
N ARG A 445 29.33 9.88 2.77
CA ARG A 445 29.44 11.25 2.27
C ARG A 445 29.05 12.21 3.39
N CYS A 446 29.90 13.18 3.70
CA CYS A 446 29.65 14.15 4.76
C CYS A 446 29.20 15.48 4.16
N LEU A 447 28.00 15.92 4.49
CA LEU A 447 27.41 17.17 4.00
C LEU A 447 27.09 18.07 5.19
N THR A 448 27.30 19.37 5.02
CA THR A 448 26.94 20.37 6.04
C THR A 448 25.68 21.11 5.61
N ALA A 449 24.79 21.41 6.56
CA ALA A 449 23.51 22.03 6.27
C ALA A 449 23.14 23.08 7.32
N ARG A 450 22.47 24.14 6.84
CA ARG A 450 21.75 25.11 7.67
C ARG A 450 20.26 24.93 7.39
N GLY A 451 19.46 24.72 8.44
CA GLY A 451 18.00 24.53 8.26
C GLY A 451 17.62 23.32 7.39
N GLY A 452 18.49 22.32 7.24
CA GLY A 452 18.25 21.16 6.35
C GLY A 452 18.45 21.44 4.86
N GLU A 453 19.01 22.58 4.47
CA GLU A 453 19.29 22.91 3.07
C GLU A 453 20.47 22.10 2.53
N VAL A 454 20.17 21.14 1.64
CA VAL A 454 21.14 20.28 0.95
C VAL A 454 20.59 19.97 -0.45
N SER A 455 21.46 19.93 -1.46
CA SER A 455 21.05 19.50 -2.80
C SER A 455 20.71 18.00 -2.83
N ALA A 456 19.59 17.65 -3.45
CA ALA A 456 19.20 16.26 -3.63
C ALA A 456 20.21 15.47 -4.48
N SER A 457 20.92 16.12 -5.42
CA SER A 457 21.99 15.49 -6.20
C SER A 457 23.11 14.98 -5.31
N ASP A 458 23.53 15.83 -4.37
CA ASP A 458 24.72 15.63 -3.53
C ASP A 458 24.42 14.61 -2.43
N LEU A 459 23.19 14.66 -1.88
CA LEU A 459 22.74 13.76 -0.83
C LEU A 459 22.38 12.37 -1.37
N LEU A 460 21.75 12.28 -2.54
CA LEU A 460 21.22 11.01 -3.08
C LEU A 460 22.11 10.36 -4.14
N GLY A 461 23.30 10.95 -4.37
CA GLY A 461 24.36 10.31 -5.14
C GLY A 461 24.00 10.17 -6.61
N LEU A 462 23.28 11.17 -7.15
CA LEU A 462 22.85 11.17 -8.56
C LEU A 462 23.97 11.54 -9.54
N GLN A 463 25.16 11.88 -9.05
CA GLN A 463 26.43 11.81 -9.77
C GLN A 463 27.54 11.74 -8.71
N VAL A 464 28.52 10.85 -8.90
CA VAL A 464 29.82 10.93 -8.23
C VAL A 464 30.82 11.17 -9.34
N GLU A 465 31.16 12.43 -9.56
CA GLU A 465 32.50 12.75 -10.04
C GLU A 465 33.43 12.51 -8.84
N ALA A 466 34.42 11.66 -9.04
CA ALA A 466 35.45 11.43 -8.06
C ALA A 466 36.32 12.69 -8.00
N GLU A 467 36.33 13.38 -6.85
CA GLU A 467 37.41 14.30 -6.54
C GLU A 467 38.38 13.62 -5.57
N ASP A 468 39.64 13.69 -5.97
CA ASP A 468 40.83 13.15 -5.35
C ASP A 468 41.14 13.83 -4.01
N GLU A 469 41.65 13.06 -3.04
CA GLU A 469 42.81 13.51 -2.27
C GLU A 469 43.66 12.30 -1.85
N LEU A 470 44.95 12.43 -2.11
CA LEU A 470 46.01 11.44 -1.95
C LEU A 470 46.40 11.33 -0.47
N ASP A 471 46.49 10.11 0.04
CA ASP A 471 47.51 9.74 1.04
C ASP A 471 47.93 8.29 0.82
N GLU A 472 49.23 8.08 0.65
CA GLU A 472 49.89 6.81 0.36
C GLU A 472 49.97 5.89 1.59
N ASP A 473 49.87 4.58 1.33
CA ASP A 473 50.26 3.45 2.17
C ASP A 473 49.75 3.46 3.62
N HIS A 474 48.76 2.61 3.98
CA HIS A 474 48.71 1.85 5.25
C HIS A 474 47.46 0.92 5.33
N THR A 475 47.67 -0.39 5.48
CA THR A 475 46.67 -1.32 6.05
C THR A 475 46.43 -0.99 7.52
N HIS A 476 45.33 -0.31 7.85
CA HIS A 476 44.96 0.01 9.23
C HIS A 476 43.91 -0.95 9.79
N SER A 477 44.28 -1.76 10.78
CA SER A 477 43.36 -2.40 11.73
C SER A 477 43.21 -1.49 12.95
N LEU A 478 42.20 -0.60 12.94
CA LEU A 478 41.87 0.20 14.12
C LEU A 478 40.87 -0.58 14.99
N HIS A 479 41.30 -0.96 16.19
CA HIS A 479 40.42 -1.44 17.26
C HIS A 479 40.05 -0.25 18.15
N ASP A 480 38.77 0.14 18.24
CA ASP A 480 38.35 1.05 19.32
C ASP A 480 36.89 0.91 19.77
N GLU A 481 36.66 1.35 21.02
CA GLU A 481 35.55 1.09 21.92
C GLU A 481 34.14 1.18 21.31
N GLY A 482 33.44 0.03 21.29
CA GLY A 482 32.04 -0.05 20.85
C GLY A 482 31.61 -1.39 20.25
N GLY A 483 32.51 -2.39 20.18
CA GLY A 483 32.17 -3.75 19.73
C GLY A 483 31.98 -3.92 18.23
N LEU A 484 32.56 -3.03 17.40
CA LEU A 484 32.56 -3.13 15.93
C LEU A 484 33.99 -2.89 15.39
N ILE A 485 34.37 -3.66 14.37
CA ILE A 485 35.68 -3.72 13.70
C ILE A 485 35.51 -3.18 12.27
N SER A 486 36.46 -2.36 11.81
CA SER A 486 36.57 -1.93 10.40
C SER A 486 37.79 -2.60 9.76
N PHE A 487 37.64 -3.10 8.54
CA PHE A 487 38.72 -3.66 7.73
C PHE A 487 38.68 -3.07 6.33
N GLY A 488 39.82 -2.60 5.83
CA GLY A 488 39.98 -2.10 4.48
C GLY A 488 41.20 -2.72 3.80
N SER A 489 41.10 -2.97 2.50
CA SER A 489 42.17 -3.55 1.69
C SER A 489 42.15 -3.01 0.26
N GLU A 490 43.34 -2.92 -0.33
CA GLU A 490 43.52 -2.60 -1.74
C GLU A 490 44.08 -3.81 -2.50
N TYR A 491 43.67 -3.95 -3.75
CA TYR A 491 44.03 -5.05 -4.63
C TYR A 491 44.38 -4.55 -6.04
N THR A 492 45.30 -5.26 -6.68
CA THR A 492 45.66 -5.05 -8.08
C THR A 492 45.27 -6.28 -8.91
N GLY A 493 44.82 -6.05 -10.14
CA GLY A 493 44.37 -7.11 -11.06
C GLY A 493 42.86 -7.09 -11.34
N HIS A 494 42.44 -7.95 -12.27
CA HIS A 494 41.04 -8.06 -12.68
C HIS A 494 40.30 -9.09 -11.83
N PHE A 495 39.12 -8.72 -11.34
CA PHE A 495 38.27 -9.58 -10.51
C PHE A 495 37.20 -10.30 -11.33
N THR A 496 36.90 -11.54 -10.95
CA THR A 496 35.78 -12.28 -11.55
C THR A 496 34.48 -11.95 -10.83
N VAL A 497 33.45 -11.48 -11.57
CA VAL A 497 32.13 -11.10 -11.04
C VAL A 497 31.47 -12.24 -10.25
N SER A 498 31.56 -13.49 -10.73
CA SER A 498 30.98 -14.66 -10.04
C SER A 498 31.68 -14.96 -8.71
N ALA A 499 32.99 -14.73 -8.61
CA ALA A 499 33.74 -14.92 -7.39
C ALA A 499 33.44 -13.81 -6.37
N LEU A 500 33.39 -12.54 -6.82
CA LEU A 500 32.96 -11.41 -5.99
C LEU A 500 31.56 -11.60 -5.44
N LYS A 501 30.63 -12.09 -6.28
CA LYS A 501 29.26 -12.41 -5.86
C LYS A 501 29.24 -13.41 -4.71
N LEU A 502 30.04 -14.47 -4.79
CA LEU A 502 30.13 -15.49 -3.74
C LEU A 502 30.69 -14.92 -2.43
N VAL A 503 31.69 -14.04 -2.50
CA VAL A 503 32.27 -13.38 -1.31
C VAL A 503 31.25 -12.46 -0.65
N PHE A 504 30.55 -11.64 -1.44
CA PHE A 504 29.51 -10.74 -0.92
C PHE A 504 28.30 -11.50 -0.37
N GLU A 505 27.92 -12.63 -0.98
CA GLU A 505 26.90 -13.55 -0.43
C GLU A 505 27.31 -14.14 0.92
N ARG A 506 28.58 -14.53 1.07
CA ARG A 506 29.13 -14.99 2.35
C ARG A 506 29.20 -13.89 3.41
N LEU A 507 29.54 -12.65 3.02
CA LEU A 507 29.47 -11.50 3.92
C LEU A 507 28.02 -11.25 4.37
N ALA A 508 27.05 -11.34 3.47
CA ALA A 508 25.63 -11.15 3.78
C ALA A 508 25.04 -12.23 4.69
N THR A 509 25.51 -13.48 4.60
CA THR A 509 25.06 -14.58 5.48
C THR A 509 25.78 -14.62 6.83
N GLY A 510 26.74 -13.73 7.05
CA GLY A 510 27.52 -13.68 8.29
C GLY A 510 28.61 -14.74 8.39
N TYR A 511 29.02 -15.36 7.27
CA TYR A 511 30.07 -16.40 7.25
C TYR A 511 31.40 -15.90 7.82
N PHE A 512 31.73 -14.63 7.59
CA PHE A 512 32.94 -14.00 8.11
C PHE A 512 32.71 -13.28 9.46
N GLY A 513 31.52 -13.41 10.06
CA GLY A 513 31.06 -12.62 11.20
C GLY A 513 29.92 -11.65 10.84
N PRO A 514 29.25 -11.02 11.82
CA PRO A 514 28.08 -10.18 11.57
C PRO A 514 28.48 -8.85 10.93
N VAL A 515 28.34 -8.77 9.60
CA VAL A 515 28.67 -7.59 8.80
C VAL A 515 27.54 -6.58 8.87
N VAL A 516 27.87 -5.35 9.28
CA VAL A 516 26.96 -4.20 9.24
C VAL A 516 26.93 -3.61 7.84
N ARG A 517 28.13 -3.43 7.24
CA ARG A 517 28.28 -2.86 5.90
C ARG A 517 29.56 -3.33 5.21
N ALA A 518 29.56 -3.46 3.89
CA ALA A 518 30.75 -3.49 3.07
C ALA A 518 30.59 -2.65 1.80
N LYS A 519 31.67 -2.04 1.32
CA LYS A 519 31.76 -1.41 0.01
C LYS A 519 32.99 -1.94 -0.71
N GLY A 520 32.90 -2.10 -2.02
CA GLY A 520 34.03 -2.49 -2.85
C GLY A 520 33.96 -1.87 -4.24
N LEU A 521 35.08 -1.33 -4.68
CA LEU A 521 35.30 -0.88 -6.04
C LEU A 521 36.22 -1.92 -6.70
N PHE A 522 35.71 -2.68 -7.66
CA PHE A 522 36.49 -3.75 -8.30
C PHE A 522 36.60 -3.52 -9.80
N LEU A 523 37.83 -3.66 -10.31
CA LEU A 523 38.09 -3.70 -11.74
C LEU A 523 37.79 -5.11 -12.26
N THR A 524 36.79 -5.26 -13.12
CA THR A 524 36.53 -6.53 -13.84
C THR A 524 37.20 -6.49 -15.21
N PRO A 525 37.21 -7.60 -15.99
CA PRO A 525 37.73 -7.57 -17.37
C PRO A 525 36.97 -6.65 -18.32
N LEU A 526 35.71 -6.30 -18.00
CA LEU A 526 34.83 -5.54 -18.88
C LEU A 526 34.71 -4.07 -18.46
N GLU A 527 34.67 -3.81 -17.15
CA GLU A 527 34.35 -2.48 -16.60
C GLU A 527 34.68 -2.39 -15.10
N TRP A 528 34.67 -1.17 -14.57
CA TRP A 528 34.65 -0.92 -13.13
C TRP A 528 33.28 -1.24 -12.55
N GLN A 529 33.24 -1.87 -11.37
CA GLN A 529 32.00 -2.16 -10.67
C GLN A 529 32.05 -1.68 -9.23
N ASN A 530 31.00 -0.98 -8.81
CA ASN A 530 30.75 -0.64 -7.42
C ASN A 530 29.86 -1.70 -6.77
N TRP A 531 30.31 -2.25 -5.66
CA TRP A 531 29.62 -3.25 -4.85
C TRP A 531 29.33 -2.66 -3.48
N ASP A 532 28.06 -2.59 -3.09
CA ASP A 532 27.64 -2.18 -1.74
C ASP A 532 26.83 -3.32 -1.09
N LEU A 533 27.25 -3.70 0.11
CA LEU A 533 26.54 -4.57 1.02
C LEU A 533 26.09 -3.74 2.22
N ALA A 534 24.79 -3.56 2.37
CA ALA A 534 24.21 -2.99 3.58
C ALA A 534 23.09 -3.92 4.06
N ALA A 535 23.18 -4.33 5.31
CA ALA A 535 22.16 -5.16 5.96
C ALA A 535 21.73 -6.42 5.20
N GLY A 536 22.72 -7.19 4.74
CA GLY A 536 22.50 -8.45 4.03
C GLY A 536 22.06 -8.29 2.57
N ARG A 537 21.88 -7.07 2.07
CA ARG A 537 21.57 -6.81 0.65
C ARG A 537 22.82 -6.40 -0.11
N ILE A 538 23.10 -7.14 -1.18
CA ILE A 538 24.20 -6.87 -2.10
C ILE A 538 23.65 -6.10 -3.29
N THR A 539 24.28 -5.00 -3.64
CA THR A 539 24.02 -4.25 -4.86
C THR A 539 25.32 -4.10 -5.64
N CYS A 540 25.29 -4.37 -6.93
CA CYS A 540 26.41 -4.13 -7.83
C CYS A 540 25.95 -3.22 -8.97
N ARG A 541 26.77 -2.22 -9.32
CA ARG A 541 26.50 -1.29 -10.43
C ARG A 541 27.76 -1.11 -11.27
N PRO A 542 27.65 -1.12 -12.61
CA PRO A 542 28.75 -0.73 -13.48
C PRO A 542 29.06 0.76 -13.30
N LEU A 543 30.33 1.12 -13.37
CA LEU A 543 30.84 2.48 -13.32
C LEU A 543 31.36 2.86 -14.71
N SER A 544 30.79 3.92 -15.28
CA SER A 544 31.22 4.49 -16.56
C SER A 544 32.47 5.36 -16.37
N VAL A 545 33.58 4.75 -15.96
CA VAL A 545 34.88 5.43 -15.79
C VAL A 545 35.83 4.96 -16.89
N SER A 546 36.55 5.90 -17.54
CA SER A 546 37.54 5.58 -18.57
C SER A 546 38.66 4.69 -17.98
N PRO A 547 39.04 3.57 -18.62
CA PRO A 547 40.08 2.65 -18.13
C PRO A 547 41.51 3.24 -18.10
N SER A 548 41.66 4.54 -18.34
CA SER A 548 42.94 5.25 -18.45
C SER A 548 43.47 5.86 -17.14
N GLN A 549 42.77 5.71 -16.01
CA GLN A 549 43.28 6.09 -14.68
C GLN A 549 43.73 4.85 -13.90
N PRO A 550 44.88 4.89 -13.19
CA PRO A 550 45.34 3.79 -12.35
C PRO A 550 44.52 3.75 -11.06
N LEU A 551 43.31 3.21 -11.14
CA LEU A 551 42.48 2.91 -9.98
C LEU A 551 42.87 1.50 -9.50
N SER A 552 43.25 1.37 -8.22
CA SER A 552 43.35 0.07 -7.54
C SER A 552 41.95 -0.39 -7.15
N SER A 553 41.71 -1.71 -7.12
CA SER A 553 40.45 -2.22 -6.57
C SER A 553 40.48 -2.04 -5.07
N ARG A 554 39.45 -1.44 -4.47
CA ARG A 554 39.40 -1.14 -3.03
C ARG A 554 38.24 -1.87 -2.39
N PHE A 555 38.41 -2.33 -1.17
CA PHE A 555 37.36 -2.97 -0.37
C PHE A 555 37.40 -2.43 1.05
N MET A 556 36.23 -2.21 1.64
CA MET A 556 36.09 -1.83 3.05
C MET A 556 34.85 -2.49 3.64
N VAL A 557 34.95 -2.96 4.88
CA VAL A 557 33.88 -3.63 5.62
C VAL A 557 33.86 -3.18 7.07
N VAL A 558 32.66 -3.03 7.61
CA VAL A 558 32.37 -2.73 9.02
C VAL A 558 31.51 -3.85 9.57
N ALA A 559 31.96 -4.50 10.64
CA ALA A 559 31.32 -5.69 11.21
C ALA A 559 31.45 -5.72 12.74
N SER A 560 30.58 -6.42 13.47
CA SER A 560 30.70 -6.52 14.94
C SER A 560 31.77 -7.51 15.37
N ASP A 561 32.02 -8.50 14.53
CA ASP A 561 33.10 -9.47 14.61
C ASP A 561 33.49 -9.85 13.18
N LEU A 562 34.77 -10.07 12.90
CA LEU A 562 35.26 -10.28 11.54
C LEU A 562 36.45 -11.25 11.47
N ALA A 563 36.30 -12.33 10.71
CA ALA A 563 37.38 -13.25 10.32
C ALA A 563 38.26 -12.65 9.21
N THR A 564 38.99 -11.58 9.55
CA THR A 564 39.73 -10.72 8.61
C THR A 564 40.71 -11.47 7.69
N GLU A 565 41.50 -12.40 8.23
CA GLU A 565 42.47 -13.16 7.42
C GLU A 565 41.79 -14.05 6.38
N GLU A 566 40.68 -14.70 6.74
CA GLU A 566 39.94 -15.57 5.81
C GLU A 566 39.20 -14.75 4.76
N LEU A 567 38.65 -13.59 5.13
CA LEU A 567 38.03 -12.66 4.19
C LEU A 567 39.05 -12.15 3.16
N ASN A 568 40.24 -11.72 3.60
CA ASN A 568 41.28 -11.25 2.70
C ASN A 568 41.74 -12.35 1.72
N LYS A 569 41.96 -13.57 2.21
CA LYS A 569 42.32 -14.72 1.35
C LYS A 569 41.26 -15.05 0.30
N GLN A 570 39.97 -14.88 0.62
CA GLN A 570 38.88 -15.13 -0.34
C GLN A 570 38.79 -14.03 -1.39
N LEU A 571 39.07 -12.77 -1.01
CA LEU A 571 39.15 -11.66 -1.96
C LEU A 571 40.35 -11.80 -2.91
N GLU A 572 41.52 -12.19 -2.41
CA GLU A 572 42.70 -12.46 -3.25
C GLU A 572 42.45 -13.59 -4.27
N LYS A 573 41.71 -14.63 -3.88
CA LYS A 573 41.29 -15.71 -4.80
C LYS A 573 40.33 -15.25 -5.90
N CYS A 574 39.71 -14.08 -5.77
CA CYS A 574 38.84 -13.53 -6.79
C CYS A 574 39.61 -12.86 -7.95
N ILE A 575 40.91 -12.61 -7.75
CA ILE A 575 41.79 -12.01 -8.76
C ILE A 575 42.11 -13.07 -9.83
N ILE A 576 41.87 -12.73 -11.09
CA ILE A 576 42.22 -13.56 -12.24
C ILE A 576 43.75 -13.66 -12.28
N ALA A 577 44.28 -14.87 -12.09
CA ALA A 577 45.71 -15.11 -12.24
C ALA A 577 46.14 -14.68 -13.65
N SER A 578 47.07 -13.72 -13.76
CA SER A 578 47.65 -13.34 -15.03
C SER A 578 48.35 -14.57 -15.61
N SER A 579 47.85 -15.11 -16.73
CA SER A 579 48.48 -16.19 -17.47
C SER A 579 49.73 -15.68 -18.22
N ALA A 580 50.77 -15.31 -17.47
CA ALA A 580 52.12 -15.17 -17.99
C ALA A 580 52.87 -16.48 -17.76
N SER A 581 52.66 -17.48 -18.64
CA SER A 581 53.57 -18.64 -18.89
C SER A 581 52.93 -19.77 -19.72
N GLN A 582 52.31 -19.50 -20.86
CA GLN A 582 52.12 -20.52 -21.92
C GLN A 582 52.33 -19.91 -23.31
N HIS A 583 53.56 -19.45 -23.54
CA HIS A 583 54.12 -19.21 -24.87
C HIS A 583 55.57 -19.70 -24.87
N ASN A 584 55.75 -21.02 -24.77
CA ASN A 584 56.95 -21.77 -25.18
C ASN A 584 56.73 -23.27 -24.95
N ALA A 585 55.89 -23.89 -25.80
CA ALA A 585 55.86 -25.34 -26.01
C ALA A 585 55.03 -25.65 -27.28
N ASN A 586 55.49 -25.14 -28.43
CA ASN A 586 55.16 -25.68 -29.75
C ASN A 586 56.14 -25.12 -30.79
N GLN A 587 57.43 -25.34 -30.54
CA GLN A 587 58.46 -25.47 -31.55
C GLN A 587 59.29 -26.68 -31.12
N ASP A 588 58.92 -27.86 -31.63
CA ASP A 588 59.82 -28.96 -31.96
C ASP A 588 59.01 -30.09 -32.59
N CYS A 589 58.81 -29.95 -33.90
CA CYS A 589 58.62 -31.05 -34.84
C CYS A 589 59.69 -30.88 -35.93
N THR A 590 60.93 -31.25 -35.59
CA THR A 590 61.94 -31.72 -36.56
C THR A 590 62.87 -32.70 -35.86
N ASN A 591 62.76 -33.97 -36.31
CA ASN A 591 63.57 -35.17 -36.04
C ASN A 591 63.24 -36.00 -34.80
#